data_AF-A0A1I3AAT3-F1
#
_entry.id   AF-A0A1I3AAT3-F1
#
_cell.length_a   1.000
_cell.length_b   1.000
_cell.length_c   1.000
_cell.angle_alpha   90.00
_cell.angle_beta   90.00
_cell.angle_gamma   90.00
#
_symmetry.space_group_name_H-M   'P 1'
#
loop_
_entity.id
_entity.type
_entity.pdbx_description
1 polymer ?
#
loop_
_entity_poly.entity_id
_entity_poly.type
_entity_poly.pdbx_seq_one_letter_code
_entity_poly.pdbx_strand_id
1 'polypeptide(L)'
;MSLNLPSRDGRRVQVDTSLAIVNIVLLLIFYFLIAGQAPRVQTPLDLSSTATLSPENLPSPVLEVRGPEDWLLDGDPVRPEMLPAALASVPGPVHLLMDRRAPSGLLVQVLRRPELAGHDIRLVTLKDFAP
;
A
#
# COMPACT_ATOMS: atom_id res chain seq x y z
N MET A 1 -13.01 -38.84 68.48
CA MET A 1 -12.96 -39.45 67.13
C MET A 1 -11.96 -38.69 66.29
N SER A 2 -10.75 -39.23 66.11
CA SER A 2 -9.73 -38.64 65.26
C SER A 2 -9.99 -39.05 63.81
N LEU A 3 -10.39 -38.09 62.97
CA LEU A 3 -10.49 -38.26 61.52
C LEU A 3 -9.09 -38.36 60.94
N ASN A 4 -8.72 -39.54 60.48
CA ASN A 4 -7.49 -39.80 59.76
C ASN A 4 -7.72 -39.46 58.28
N LEU A 5 -7.14 -38.37 57.79
CA LEU A 5 -7.25 -37.96 56.39
C LEU A 5 -6.12 -38.60 55.57
N PRO A 6 -6.41 -39.10 54.34
CA PRO A 6 -5.41 -39.74 53.51
C PRO A 6 -4.37 -38.71 53.02
N SER A 7 -3.10 -39.03 53.21
CA SER A 7 -1.97 -38.27 52.67
C SER A 7 -2.04 -38.26 51.15
N ARG A 8 -2.27 -37.08 50.55
CA ARG A 8 -2.18 -36.89 49.10
C ARG A 8 -0.71 -36.91 48.73
N ASP A 9 -0.26 -38.07 48.26
CA ASP A 9 1.08 -38.23 47.72
C ASP A 9 1.20 -37.33 46.48
N GLY A 10 1.91 -36.22 46.65
CA GLY A 10 2.07 -35.19 45.63
C GLY A 10 2.97 -35.70 44.53
N ARG A 11 2.41 -36.44 43.56
CA ARG A 11 3.09 -36.83 42.34
C ARG A 11 3.48 -35.57 41.57
N ARG A 12 4.70 -35.09 41.80
CA ARG A 12 5.31 -33.99 41.05
C ARG A 12 5.27 -34.40 39.59
N VAL A 13 4.47 -33.68 38.79
CA VAL A 13 4.49 -33.80 37.33
C VAL A 13 5.89 -33.40 36.91
N GLN A 14 6.72 -34.39 36.61
CA GLN A 14 8.06 -34.19 36.11
C GLN A 14 7.88 -33.71 34.66
N VAL A 15 7.86 -32.40 34.47
CA VAL A 15 7.85 -31.81 33.13
C VAL A 15 9.14 -32.25 32.47
N ASP A 16 9.05 -32.99 31.37
CA ASP A 16 10.21 -33.40 30.57
C ASP A 16 10.76 -32.16 29.86
N THR A 17 11.57 -31.39 30.58
CA THR A 17 12.21 -30.16 30.09
C THR A 17 13.05 -30.45 28.85
N SER A 18 13.64 -31.65 28.75
CA SER A 18 14.34 -32.15 27.57
C SER A 18 13.46 -32.17 26.32
N LEU A 19 12.25 -32.73 26.43
CA LEU A 19 11.28 -32.81 25.33
C LEU A 19 10.81 -31.41 24.92
N ALA A 20 10.56 -30.53 25.90
CA ALA A 20 10.20 -29.14 25.64
C ALA A 20 11.30 -28.38 24.89
N ILE A 21 12.56 -28.52 25.29
CA ILE A 21 13.71 -27.89 24.63
C ILE A 21 13.83 -28.40 23.18
N VAL A 22 13.76 -29.72 22.97
CA VAL A 22 13.83 -30.31 21.63
C VAL A 22 12.73 -29.75 20.73
N ASN A 23 11.49 -29.69 21.21
CA ASN A 23 10.36 -29.16 20.44
C ASN A 23 10.55 -27.68 20.08
N ILE A 24 11.00 -26.86 21.03
CA ILE A 24 11.25 -25.44 20.78
C ILE A 24 12.34 -25.28 19.73
N VAL A 25 13.44 -26.03 19.83
CA VAL A 25 14.53 -25.99 18.84
C VAL A 25 14.04 -26.45 17.47
N LEU A 26 13.24 -27.53 17.40
CA LEU A 26 12.69 -28.02 16.14
C LEU A 26 11.78 -26.99 15.47
N LEU A 27 10.91 -26.34 16.25
CA LEU A 27 10.06 -25.25 15.79
C LEU A 27 10.86 -24.05 15.30
N LEU A 28 11.95 -23.69 16.00
CA LEU A 28 12.83 -22.62 15.58
C LEU A 28 13.52 -22.96 14.26
N ILE A 29 14.01 -24.19 14.09
CA ILE A 29 14.61 -24.65 12.83
C ILE A 29 13.59 -24.54 11.69
N PHE A 30 12.36 -25.03 11.87
CA PHE A 30 11.32 -24.91 10.85
C PHE A 30 10.95 -23.46 10.55
N TYR A 31 10.84 -22.63 11.58
CA TYR A 31 10.61 -21.21 11.42
C TYR A 31 11.71 -20.56 10.58
N PHE A 32 12.98 -20.80 10.88
CA PHE A 32 14.10 -20.23 10.11
C PHE A 32 14.19 -20.79 8.69
N LEU A 33 13.85 -22.08 8.48
CA LEU A 33 13.79 -22.68 7.14
C LEU A 33 12.69 -22.07 6.27
N ILE A 34 11.57 -21.66 6.87
CA ILE A 34 10.43 -21.05 6.15
C ILE A 34 10.63 -19.53 5.99
N ALA A 35 10.95 -18.81 7.07
CA ALA A 35 11.07 -17.36 7.09
C ALA A 35 12.39 -16.84 6.49
N GLY A 36 13.46 -17.64 6.51
CA GLY A 36 14.75 -17.31 5.90
C GLY A 36 14.77 -17.41 4.38
N GLN A 37 13.71 -17.96 3.78
CA GLN A 37 13.49 -17.84 2.34
C GLN A 37 13.03 -16.40 2.09
N ALA A 38 13.98 -15.51 1.82
CA ALA A 38 13.67 -14.20 1.31
C ALA A 38 12.65 -14.38 0.18
N PRO A 39 11.47 -13.74 0.23
CA PRO A 39 10.52 -13.84 -0.85
C PRO A 39 11.28 -13.41 -2.10
N ARG A 40 11.48 -14.35 -3.03
CA ARG A 40 12.00 -14.03 -4.34
C ARG A 40 10.91 -13.16 -4.94
N VAL A 41 11.08 -11.84 -4.84
CA VAL A 41 10.17 -10.86 -5.41
C VAL A 41 10.26 -11.08 -6.92
N GLN A 42 9.37 -11.93 -7.43
CA GLN A 42 9.29 -12.27 -8.85
C GLN A 42 8.63 -11.14 -9.65
N THR A 43 8.06 -10.16 -8.95
CA THR A 43 7.57 -8.93 -9.54
C THR A 43 8.76 -7.97 -9.67
N PRO A 44 9.11 -7.51 -10.88
CA PRO A 44 10.00 -6.36 -11.01
C PRO A 44 9.36 -5.20 -10.25
N LEU A 45 9.91 -4.90 -9.07
CA LEU A 45 9.46 -3.78 -8.25
C LEU A 45 10.10 -2.54 -8.85
N ASP A 46 9.32 -1.80 -9.63
CA ASP A 46 9.76 -0.51 -10.15
C ASP A 46 9.75 0.49 -9.00
N LEU A 47 10.93 1.02 -8.65
CA LEU A 47 11.07 1.95 -7.54
C LEU A 47 10.45 3.29 -7.95
N SER A 48 9.65 3.87 -7.06
CA SER A 48 9.04 5.18 -7.30
C SER A 48 10.13 6.25 -7.44
N SER A 49 10.24 6.86 -8.63
CA SER A 49 11.14 7.98 -8.88
C SER A 49 10.43 9.30 -8.61
N THR A 50 11.03 10.15 -7.78
CA THR A 50 10.51 11.50 -7.51
C THR A 50 11.43 12.53 -8.14
N ALA A 51 10.89 13.37 -9.01
CA ALA A 51 11.61 14.47 -9.65
C ALA A 51 10.91 15.80 -9.36
N THR A 52 11.70 16.86 -9.23
CA THR A 52 11.16 18.23 -9.23
C THR A 52 11.11 18.70 -10.68
N LEU A 53 9.91 18.97 -11.18
CA LEU A 53 9.68 19.50 -12.53
C LEU A 53 9.46 21.02 -12.45
N SER A 54 10.03 21.76 -13.39
CA SER A 54 9.60 23.16 -13.62
C SER A 54 8.16 23.16 -14.13
N PRO A 55 7.30 24.08 -13.68
CA PRO A 55 5.87 24.10 -14.06
C PRO A 55 5.66 24.25 -15.58
N GLU A 56 6.59 24.92 -16.27
CA GLU A 56 6.62 25.10 -17.72
C GLU A 56 6.93 23.82 -18.52
N ASN A 57 7.42 22.76 -17.85
CA ASN A 57 7.79 21.48 -18.46
C ASN A 57 6.95 20.31 -17.93
N LEU A 58 5.72 20.55 -17.47
CA LEU A 58 4.86 19.44 -17.09
C LEU A 58 4.54 18.58 -18.34
N PRO A 59 4.86 17.28 -18.32
CA PRO A 59 4.52 16.39 -19.42
C PRO A 59 2.99 16.19 -19.47
N SER A 60 2.41 16.40 -20.65
CA SER A 60 1.00 16.09 -20.93
C SER A 60 0.79 14.57 -21.06
N PRO A 61 -0.40 14.04 -20.71
CA PRO A 61 -1.57 14.76 -20.21
C PRO A 61 -1.53 14.98 -18.69
N VAL A 62 -1.96 16.18 -18.26
CA VAL A 62 -2.07 16.57 -16.85
C VAL A 62 -3.53 16.58 -16.42
N LEU A 63 -3.90 15.73 -15.46
CA LEU A 63 -5.22 15.71 -14.85
C LEU A 63 -5.19 16.43 -13.51
N GLU A 64 -5.73 17.64 -13.46
CA GLU A 64 -5.94 18.39 -12.23
C GLU A 64 -7.26 17.98 -11.57
N VAL A 65 -7.17 17.52 -10.33
CA VAL A 65 -8.34 17.11 -9.53
C VAL A 65 -8.57 18.12 -8.43
N ARG A 66 -9.60 18.96 -8.59
CA ARG A 66 -10.04 19.94 -7.58
C ARG A 66 -11.14 19.41 -6.67
N GLY A 67 -11.90 18.44 -7.15
CA GLY A 67 -12.99 17.81 -6.42
C GLY A 67 -13.39 16.45 -6.99
N PRO A 68 -14.44 15.81 -6.44
CA PRO A 68 -14.92 14.51 -6.92
C PRO A 68 -15.46 14.54 -8.36
N GLU A 69 -15.99 15.67 -8.83
CA GLU A 69 -16.49 15.83 -10.21
C GLU A 69 -15.90 17.06 -10.92
N ASP A 70 -15.03 17.81 -10.22
CA ASP A 70 -14.39 19.02 -10.76
C ASP A 70 -12.96 18.68 -11.18
N TRP A 71 -12.83 18.21 -12.42
CA TRP A 71 -11.58 17.77 -13.03
C TRP A 71 -11.23 18.64 -14.23
N LEU A 72 -9.95 18.92 -14.39
CA LEU A 72 -9.42 19.61 -15.56
C LEU A 72 -8.35 18.74 -16.21
N LEU A 73 -8.44 18.55 -17.53
CA LEU A 73 -7.42 17.88 -18.33
C LEU A 73 -6.67 18.96 -19.10
N ASP A 74 -5.38 19.13 -18.81
CA ASP A 74 -4.51 20.15 -19.42
C ASP A 74 -5.12 21.59 -19.37
N GLY A 75 -5.94 21.86 -18.34
CA GLY A 75 -6.64 23.13 -18.13
C GLY A 75 -8.07 23.18 -18.67
N ASP A 76 -8.50 22.20 -19.47
CA ASP A 76 -9.86 22.11 -19.98
C ASP A 76 -10.76 21.30 -19.03
N PRO A 77 -11.96 21.79 -18.68
CA PRO A 77 -12.87 21.07 -17.80
C PRO A 77 -13.31 19.74 -18.44
N VAL A 78 -13.08 18.63 -17.74
CA VAL A 78 -13.45 17.29 -18.20
C VAL A 78 -14.34 16.63 -17.17
N ARG A 79 -15.42 15.99 -17.64
CA ARG A 79 -16.21 15.13 -16.78
C ARG A 79 -15.52 13.78 -16.61
N PRO A 80 -15.58 13.15 -15.42
CA PRO A 80 -14.96 11.85 -15.19
C PRO A 80 -15.30 10.81 -16.25
N GLU A 81 -16.57 10.75 -16.67
CA GLU A 81 -17.06 9.74 -17.62
C GLU A 81 -16.52 9.96 -19.05
N MET A 82 -16.09 11.18 -19.37
CA MET A 82 -15.49 11.55 -20.64
C MET A 82 -13.96 11.41 -20.64
N LEU A 83 -13.35 11.24 -19.46
CA LEU A 83 -11.91 11.14 -19.32
C LEU A 83 -11.29 10.03 -20.19
N PRO A 84 -11.85 8.80 -20.28
CA PRO A 84 -11.25 7.75 -21.11
C PRO A 84 -11.20 8.13 -22.60
N ALA A 85 -12.23 8.80 -23.10
CA ALA A 85 -12.28 9.26 -24.48
C ALA A 85 -11.27 10.40 -24.74
N ALA A 86 -11.09 11.30 -23.77
CA ALA A 86 -10.11 12.38 -23.86
C ALA A 86 -8.67 11.83 -23.82
N LEU A 87 -8.38 10.89 -22.92
CA LEU A 87 -7.07 10.23 -22.79
C LEU A 87 -6.75 9.32 -23.98
N ALA A 88 -7.74 8.75 -24.66
CA ALA A 88 -7.51 7.95 -25.86
C ALA A 88 -6.81 8.74 -26.99
N SER A 89 -6.93 10.06 -26.97
CA SER A 89 -6.28 10.94 -27.96
C SER A 89 -4.83 11.31 -27.61
N VAL A 90 -4.39 11.06 -26.37
CA VAL A 90 -3.06 11.45 -25.86
C VAL A 90 -2.35 10.23 -25.28
N PRO A 91 -1.39 9.64 -26.01
CA PRO A 91 -0.65 8.47 -25.52
C PRO A 91 0.37 8.89 -24.44
N GLY A 92 0.30 8.25 -23.28
CA GLY A 92 1.30 8.45 -22.22
C GLY A 92 0.77 8.19 -20.81
N PRO A 93 1.65 8.24 -19.80
CA PRO A 93 1.24 8.18 -18.41
C PRO A 93 0.46 9.45 -18.04
N VAL A 94 -0.60 9.28 -17.27
CA VAL A 94 -1.45 10.38 -16.81
C VAL A 94 -0.80 11.03 -15.59
N HIS A 95 -0.48 12.33 -15.69
CA HIS A 95 0.10 13.08 -14.60
C HIS A 95 -1.02 13.67 -13.74
N LEU A 96 -1.28 13.06 -12.60
CA LEU A 96 -2.35 13.47 -11.70
C LEU A 96 -1.85 14.59 -10.78
N LEU A 97 -2.36 15.79 -10.99
CA LEU A 97 -2.11 16.98 -10.18
C LEU A 97 -3.19 17.11 -9.11
N MET A 98 -2.78 17.12 -7.86
CA MET A 98 -3.68 17.31 -6.72
C MET A 98 -3.10 18.31 -5.73
N ASP A 99 -3.97 19.09 -5.08
CA ASP A 99 -3.56 19.94 -3.96
C ASP A 99 -2.93 19.06 -2.86
N ARG A 100 -1.77 19.47 -2.36
CA ARG A 100 -1.08 18.83 -1.22
C ARG A 100 -1.95 18.80 0.05
N ARG A 101 -2.90 19.72 0.18
CA ARG A 101 -3.87 19.79 1.30
C ARG A 101 -5.13 18.96 1.05
N ALA A 102 -5.28 18.35 -0.12
CA ALA A 102 -6.44 17.53 -0.42
C ALA A 102 -6.53 16.32 0.54
N PRO A 103 -7.75 15.91 0.95
CA PRO A 103 -7.92 14.71 1.75
C PRO A 103 -7.37 13.48 1.04
N SER A 104 -6.59 12.66 1.73
CA SER A 104 -6.08 11.38 1.18
C SER A 104 -7.21 10.47 0.67
N GLY A 105 -8.39 10.54 1.29
CA GLY A 105 -9.59 9.83 0.85
C GLY A 105 -10.08 10.24 -0.54
N LEU A 106 -9.82 11.48 -0.99
CA LEU A 106 -10.15 11.94 -2.34
C LEU A 106 -9.22 11.29 -3.36
N LEU A 107 -7.92 11.23 -3.08
CA LEU A 107 -6.95 10.52 -3.92
C LEU A 107 -7.33 9.04 -4.09
N VAL A 108 -7.63 8.34 -3.00
CA VAL A 108 -8.02 6.92 -3.06
C VAL A 108 -9.31 6.72 -3.85
N GLN A 109 -10.28 7.64 -3.73
CA GLN A 109 -11.52 7.57 -4.51
C GLN A 109 -11.26 7.76 -6.01
N VAL A 110 -10.39 8.69 -6.37
CA VAL A 110 -10.01 8.94 -7.77
C VAL A 110 -9.24 7.74 -8.33
N LEU A 111 -8.27 7.17 -7.60
CA LEU A 111 -7.52 6.01 -8.09
C LEU A 111 -8.36 4.73 -8.24
N ARG A 112 -9.51 4.65 -7.56
CA ARG A 112 -10.43 3.51 -7.64
C ARG A 112 -11.42 3.61 -8.81
N ARG A 113 -11.43 4.74 -9.52
CA ARG A 113 -12.37 4.99 -10.59
C ARG A 113 -12.04 4.14 -11.83
N PRO A 114 -13.05 3.51 -12.45
CA PRO A 114 -12.83 2.68 -13.63
C PRO A 114 -12.25 3.47 -14.81
N GLU A 115 -12.47 4.78 -14.84
CA GLU A 115 -12.00 5.67 -15.90
C GLU A 115 -10.47 5.83 -15.92
N LEU A 116 -9.82 5.60 -14.77
CA LEU A 116 -8.36 5.59 -14.63
C LEU A 116 -7.77 4.18 -14.59
N ALA A 117 -8.63 3.14 -14.62
CA ALA A 117 -8.16 1.77 -14.62
C ALA A 117 -7.34 1.46 -15.88
N GLY A 118 -6.18 0.81 -15.70
CA GLY A 118 -5.31 0.41 -16.80
C GLY A 118 -4.38 1.51 -17.35
N HIS A 119 -4.45 2.74 -16.82
CA HIS A 119 -3.51 3.80 -17.16
C HIS A 119 -2.32 3.80 -16.19
N ASP A 120 -1.13 4.12 -16.69
CA ASP A 120 0.02 4.43 -15.82
C ASP A 120 -0.17 5.83 -15.22
N ILE A 121 -0.19 5.93 -13.90
CA ILE A 121 -0.53 7.17 -13.18
C ILE A 121 0.71 7.69 -12.46
N ARG A 122 1.06 8.95 -12.72
CA ARG A 122 2.16 9.65 -12.07
C ARG A 122 1.62 10.78 -11.21
N LEU A 123 1.83 10.67 -9.90
CA LEU A 123 1.41 11.71 -8.97
C LEU A 123 2.34 12.92 -9.06
N VAL A 124 1.76 14.10 -9.26
CA VAL A 124 2.47 15.38 -9.30
C VAL A 124 1.84 16.31 -8.27
N THR A 125 2.68 17.01 -7.52
CA THR A 125 2.25 18.01 -6.52
C THR A 125 3.00 19.30 -6.73
N LEU A 126 2.33 20.45 -6.58
CA LEU A 126 2.99 21.75 -6.61
C LEU A 126 3.76 21.97 -5.31
N LYS A 127 5.03 22.38 -5.43
CA LYS A 127 5.90 22.68 -4.29
C LYS A 127 5.58 24.03 -3.64
N ASP A 128 5.08 24.99 -4.44
CA ASP A 128 4.81 26.36 -4.03
C ASP A 128 3.39 26.79 -4.49
N PHE A 129 2.35 26.29 -3.82
CA PHE A 129 1.02 26.91 -3.92
C PHE A 129 0.99 28.11 -2.96
N ALA A 130 1.44 29.28 -3.44
CA ALA A 130 1.15 30.54 -2.78
C ALA A 130 -0.33 30.89 -3.05
N PRO A 131 -1.12 31.20 -2.01
CA PRO A 131 -2.54 31.52 -2.14
C PRO A 131 -2.78 32.84 -2.91
#